data_AF-A0A970Q154-F1
#
_entry.id   AF-A0A970Q154-F1
#
_cell.length_a   1.000
_cell.length_b   1.000
_cell.length_c   1.000
_cell.angle_alpha   90.00
_cell.angle_beta   90.00
_cell.angle_gamma   90.00
#
_symmetry.space_group_name_H-M   'P 1'
#
loop_
_entity.id
_entity.type
_entity.pdbx_description
1 polymer ?
#
loop_
_entity_poly.entity_id
_entity_poly.type
_entity_poly.pdbx_seq_one_letter_code
_entity_poly.pdbx_strand_id
1 'polypeptide(L)'
;MASVLIIYSSGDKMLNIAGEILINSLKLVIELGLIITVIMVVVEFTQEYRILNRLTALASPITRILGLPQAGNLPLLAGTFLGISYGAAIIIDAGRNGSLNSDEIYLINLFLVICHSVVEDTIIWMALGAYIVPVQIARLLAALLVCYIASHLVYRYKHRSHLGVE
;
A
#
# COMPACT_ATOMS: atom_id res chain seq x y z
N MET A 1 17.88 52.92 -22.30
CA MET A 1 16.47 52.83 -21.87
C MET A 1 15.81 51.51 -22.27
N ALA A 2 15.95 51.01 -23.51
CA ALA A 2 15.32 49.74 -23.93
C ALA A 2 15.76 48.50 -23.14
N SER A 3 17.03 48.39 -22.76
CA SER A 3 17.57 47.23 -22.01
C SER A 3 17.03 47.11 -20.57
N VAL A 4 16.66 48.24 -19.94
CA VAL A 4 16.08 48.26 -18.58
C VAL A 4 14.62 47.82 -18.61
N LEU A 5 13.88 48.18 -19.67
CA LEU A 5 12.48 47.78 -19.85
C LEU A 5 12.35 46.26 -20.10
N ILE A 6 13.33 45.66 -20.79
CA ILE A 6 13.38 44.20 -21.02
C ILE A 6 13.63 43.43 -19.72
N ILE A 7 14.49 43.95 -18.82
CA ILE A 7 14.75 43.33 -17.52
C ILE A 7 13.53 43.43 -16.60
N TYR A 8 12.85 44.59 -16.58
CA TYR A 8 11.60 44.75 -15.83
C TYR A 8 10.50 43.81 -16.37
N SER A 9 10.35 43.76 -17.70
CA SER A 9 9.40 42.85 -18.36
C SER A 9 9.71 41.36 -18.12
N SER A 10 11.00 40.97 -18.01
CA SER A 10 11.39 39.60 -17.65
C SER A 10 11.25 39.30 -16.16
N GLY A 11 11.47 40.28 -15.28
CA GLY A 11 11.28 40.15 -13.83
C GLY A 11 9.81 39.95 -13.45
N ASP A 12 8.92 40.74 -14.04
CA ASP A 12 7.46 40.61 -13.84
C ASP A 12 6.95 39.28 -14.40
N LYS A 13 7.50 38.79 -15.51
CA LYS A 13 7.20 37.45 -16.05
C LYS A 13 7.68 36.34 -15.13
N MET A 14 8.89 36.45 -14.56
CA MET A 14 9.39 35.46 -13.58
C MET A 14 8.54 35.43 -12.30
N LEU A 15 8.12 36.60 -11.79
CA LEU A 15 7.25 36.68 -10.62
C LEU A 15 5.86 36.08 -10.89
N ASN A 16 5.30 36.32 -12.08
CA ASN A 16 4.03 35.70 -12.48
C ASN A 16 4.16 34.18 -12.65
N ILE A 17 5.23 33.69 -13.26
CA ILE A 17 5.48 32.24 -13.39
C ILE A 17 5.65 31.59 -12.01
N ALA A 18 6.40 32.22 -11.10
CA ALA A 18 6.58 31.73 -9.73
C ALA A 18 5.24 31.69 -8.97
N GLY A 19 4.41 32.72 -9.12
CA GLY A 19 3.06 32.78 -8.57
C GLY A 19 2.15 31.68 -9.13
N GLU A 20 2.16 31.47 -10.45
CA GLU A 20 1.39 30.40 -11.11
C GLU A 20 1.80 29.01 -10.63
N ILE A 21 3.10 28.75 -10.50
CA ILE A 21 3.60 27.46 -9.99
C ILE A 21 3.13 27.24 -8.54
N LEU A 22 3.21 28.26 -7.69
CA LEU A 22 2.75 28.17 -6.30
C LEU A 22 1.25 27.89 -6.21
N ILE A 23 0.43 28.63 -6.97
CA ILE A 23 -1.03 28.46 -6.97
C ILE A 23 -1.40 27.07 -7.49
N ASN A 24 -0.78 26.63 -8.59
CA ASN A 24 -1.03 25.30 -9.15
C ASN A 24 -0.59 24.18 -8.20
N SER A 25 0.55 24.35 -7.53
CA SER A 25 1.03 23.37 -6.53
C SER A 25 0.09 23.28 -5.34
N LEU A 26 -0.38 24.41 -4.81
CA LEU A 26 -1.35 24.44 -3.72
C LEU A 26 -2.68 23.81 -4.14
N LYS A 27 -3.14 24.08 -5.36
CA LYS A 27 -4.35 23.47 -5.91
C LYS A 27 -4.24 21.95 -5.95
N LEU A 28 -3.10 21.42 -6.42
CA LEU A 28 -2.85 19.97 -6.46
C LEU A 28 -2.83 19.34 -5.05
N VAL A 29 -2.20 20.00 -4.07
CA VAL A 29 -2.16 19.51 -2.68
C VAL A 29 -3.58 19.44 -2.10
N ILE A 30 -4.40 20.46 -2.32
CA ILE A 30 -5.78 20.49 -1.83
C ILE A 30 -6.62 19.41 -2.52
N GLU A 31 -6.47 19.26 -3.84
CA GLU A 31 -7.20 18.26 -4.63
C GLU A 31 -6.89 16.84 -4.19
N LEU A 32 -5.60 16.48 -4.09
CA LEU A 32 -5.15 15.19 -3.57
C LEU A 32 -5.57 14.98 -2.12
N GLY A 33 -5.43 16.00 -1.26
CA GLY A 33 -5.82 15.92 0.14
C GLY A 33 -7.31 15.65 0.32
N LEU A 34 -8.17 16.27 -0.50
CA LEU A 34 -9.61 16.04 -0.49
C LEU A 34 -9.94 14.63 -0.97
N ILE A 35 -9.32 14.16 -2.06
CA ILE A 35 -9.48 12.79 -2.57
C ILE A 35 -9.11 11.76 -1.49
N ILE A 36 -7.93 11.88 -0.89
CA ILE A 36 -7.46 10.96 0.16
C ILE A 36 -8.40 10.99 1.36
N THR A 37 -8.84 12.16 1.79
CA THR A 37 -9.75 12.29 2.94
C THR A 37 -11.08 11.58 2.67
N VAL A 38 -11.66 11.75 1.47
CA VAL A 38 -12.90 11.06 1.09
C VAL A 38 -12.70 9.54 1.04
N ILE A 39 -11.59 9.07 0.47
CA ILE A 39 -11.24 7.64 0.41
C ILE A 39 -11.10 7.09 1.84
N MET A 40 -10.37 7.78 2.73
CA MET A 40 -10.18 7.37 4.12
C MET A 40 -11.51 7.25 4.88
N VAL A 41 -12.44 8.18 4.67
CA VAL A 41 -13.79 8.08 5.26
C VAL A 41 -14.49 6.81 4.78
N VAL A 42 -14.46 6.50 3.48
CA VAL A 42 -15.07 5.28 2.92
C VAL A 42 -14.39 4.00 3.44
N VAL A 43 -13.07 4.03 3.56
CA VAL A 43 -12.26 2.94 4.11
C VAL A 43 -12.62 2.68 5.58
N GLU A 44 -12.82 3.74 6.37
CA GLU A 44 -13.23 3.64 7.76
C GLU A 44 -14.61 3.02 7.90
N PHE A 45 -15.59 3.46 7.09
CA PHE A 45 -16.91 2.82 7.03
C PHE A 45 -16.79 1.33 6.65
N THR A 46 -15.93 1.00 5.69
CA THR A 46 -15.73 -0.40 5.24
C THR A 46 -15.27 -1.30 6.38
N GLN A 47 -14.44 -0.76 7.29
CA GLN A 47 -13.96 -1.46 8.47
C GLN A 47 -15.01 -1.55 9.58
N GLU A 48 -15.73 -0.46 9.85
CA GLU A 48 -16.79 -0.42 10.86
C GLU A 48 -17.88 -1.46 10.57
N TYR A 49 -18.31 -1.57 9.31
CA TYR A 49 -19.29 -2.59 8.89
C TYR A 49 -18.72 -4.01 8.78
N ARG A 50 -17.43 -4.21 9.10
CA ARG A 50 -16.72 -5.49 9.01
C ARG A 50 -16.89 -6.17 7.65
N ILE A 51 -16.94 -5.38 6.58
CA ILE A 51 -17.13 -5.90 5.22
C ILE A 51 -15.97 -6.82 4.84
N LEU A 52 -14.74 -6.45 5.22
CA LEU A 52 -13.55 -7.27 4.99
C LEU A 52 -13.63 -8.64 5.65
N ASN A 53 -14.22 -8.76 6.84
CA ASN A 53 -14.38 -10.06 7.52
C ASN A 53 -15.21 -11.04 6.68
N ARG A 54 -16.20 -10.52 5.95
CA ARG A 54 -17.06 -11.31 5.04
C ARG A 54 -16.35 -11.67 3.73
N LEU A 55 -15.34 -10.91 3.34
CA LEU A 55 -14.59 -11.05 2.09
C LEU A 55 -13.24 -11.76 2.27
N THR A 56 -12.93 -12.24 3.47
CA THR A 56 -11.66 -12.94 3.78
C THR A 56 -11.37 -14.12 2.84
N ALA A 57 -12.41 -14.75 2.28
CA ALA A 57 -12.27 -15.81 1.28
C ALA A 57 -11.53 -15.37 0.01
N LEU A 58 -11.52 -14.08 -0.34
CA LEU A 58 -10.78 -13.54 -1.48
C LEU A 58 -9.25 -13.61 -1.27
N ALA A 59 -8.78 -13.55 -0.03
CA ALA A 59 -7.37 -13.66 0.31
C ALA A 59 -6.91 -15.13 0.49
N SER A 60 -7.84 -16.07 0.67
CA SER A 60 -7.57 -17.51 0.79
C SER A 60 -6.67 -18.12 -0.30
N PRO A 61 -6.82 -17.80 -1.60
CA PRO A 61 -5.91 -18.36 -2.60
C PRO A 61 -4.47 -17.92 -2.37
N ILE A 62 -4.25 -16.66 -1.98
CA ILE A 62 -2.90 -16.12 -1.73
C ILE A 62 -2.29 -16.76 -0.49
N THR A 63 -3.03 -16.78 0.63
CA THR A 63 -2.53 -17.40 1.87
C THR A 63 -2.26 -18.89 1.69
N ARG A 64 -3.08 -19.60 0.92
CA ARG A 64 -2.84 -21.02 0.59
C ARG A 64 -1.59 -21.24 -0.25
N ILE A 65 -1.32 -20.38 -1.24
CA ILE A 65 -0.07 -20.43 -2.03
C ILE A 65 1.14 -20.19 -1.14
N LEU A 66 1.03 -19.28 -0.16
CA LEU A 66 2.11 -18.90 0.74
C LEU A 66 2.31 -19.85 1.93
N GLY A 67 1.39 -20.80 2.14
CA GLY A 67 1.43 -21.73 3.28
C GLY A 67 1.00 -21.08 4.60
N LEU A 68 0.23 -19.99 4.55
CA LEU A 68 -0.24 -19.24 5.71
C LEU A 68 -1.58 -19.79 6.26
N PRO A 69 -1.82 -19.68 7.58
CA PRO A 69 -3.11 -20.04 8.15
C PRO A 69 -4.21 -19.05 7.71
N GLN A 70 -5.48 -19.47 7.83
CA GLN A 70 -6.64 -18.62 7.47
C GLN A 70 -6.71 -17.33 8.29
N ALA A 71 -6.12 -17.30 9.48
CA ALA A 71 -5.97 -16.09 10.29
C ALA A 71 -5.21 -14.97 9.55
N GLY A 72 -4.37 -15.31 8.57
CA GLY A 72 -3.66 -14.36 7.73
C GLY A 72 -4.51 -13.69 6.65
N ASN A 73 -5.70 -14.25 6.34
CA ASN A 73 -6.55 -13.75 5.26
C ASN A 73 -7.01 -12.32 5.50
N LEU A 74 -7.49 -12.03 6.72
CA LEU A 74 -8.00 -10.71 7.06
C LEU A 74 -6.91 -9.63 7.02
N PRO A 75 -5.74 -9.79 7.68
CA PRO A 75 -4.68 -8.79 7.60
C PRO A 75 -4.14 -8.61 6.17
N LEU A 76 -4.02 -9.69 5.41
CA LEU A 76 -3.58 -9.63 4.01
C LEU A 76 -4.60 -8.86 3.15
N LEU A 77 -5.89 -9.16 3.29
CA LEU A 77 -6.96 -8.48 2.56
C LEU A 77 -7.03 -6.99 2.94
N ALA A 78 -7.02 -6.70 4.24
CA ALA A 78 -7.08 -5.33 4.74
C ALA A 78 -5.89 -4.50 4.25
N GLY A 79 -4.67 -5.03 4.36
CA GLY A 79 -3.47 -4.33 3.88
C GLY A 79 -3.46 -4.11 2.36
N THR A 80 -3.88 -5.12 1.60
CA THR A 80 -3.89 -5.06 0.13
C THR A 80 -4.91 -4.04 -0.39
N PHE A 81 -6.11 -4.00 0.19
CA PHE A 81 -7.19 -3.13 -0.30
C PHE A 81 -7.21 -1.75 0.36
N LEU A 82 -7.02 -1.68 1.67
CA LEU A 82 -7.18 -0.45 2.46
C LEU A 82 -5.86 0.22 2.83
N GLY A 83 -4.74 -0.49 2.73
CA GLY A 83 -3.41 0.05 3.00
C GLY A 83 -2.70 -0.56 4.20
N ILE A 84 -1.37 -0.39 4.22
CA ILE A 84 -0.49 -1.07 5.16
C ILE A 84 -0.76 -0.69 6.62
N SER A 85 -1.18 0.54 6.90
CA SER A 85 -1.49 0.98 8.27
C SER A 85 -2.62 0.16 8.90
N TYR A 86 -3.68 -0.10 8.13
CA TYR A 86 -4.81 -0.92 8.55
C TYR A 86 -4.43 -2.40 8.62
N GLY A 87 -3.72 -2.91 7.61
CA GLY A 87 -3.17 -4.27 7.63
C GLY A 87 -2.30 -4.50 8.88
N ALA A 88 -1.43 -3.56 9.21
CA ALA A 88 -0.53 -3.62 10.37
C ALA A 88 -1.30 -3.67 11.69
N ALA A 89 -2.37 -2.87 11.85
CA ALA A 89 -3.21 -2.92 13.05
C ALA A 89 -3.77 -4.34 13.29
N ILE A 90 -4.26 -4.99 12.23
CA ILE A 90 -4.81 -6.35 12.30
C ILE A 90 -3.70 -7.39 12.50
N ILE A 91 -2.52 -7.22 11.88
CA ILE A 91 -1.35 -8.08 12.09
C ILE A 91 -0.91 -8.04 13.55
N ILE A 92 -0.87 -6.84 14.16
CA ILE A 92 -0.48 -6.67 15.57
C ILE A 92 -1.49 -7.38 16.48
N ASP A 93 -2.80 -7.23 16.23
CA ASP A 93 -3.84 -7.92 16.99
C ASP A 93 -3.73 -9.44 16.85
N ALA A 94 -3.55 -9.94 15.62
CA ALA A 94 -3.38 -11.37 15.35
C ALA A 94 -2.12 -11.96 16.01
N GLY A 95 -1.02 -11.21 16.07
CA GLY A 95 0.19 -11.61 16.79
C GLY A 95 0.01 -11.63 18.31
N ARG A 96 -0.70 -10.65 18.87
CA ARG A 96 -1.02 -10.60 20.31
C ARG A 96 -1.95 -11.73 20.75
N ASN A 97 -2.90 -12.10 19.90
CA ASN A 97 -3.87 -13.16 20.16
C ASN A 97 -3.30 -14.57 19.89
N GLY A 98 -2.05 -14.68 19.44
CA GLY A 98 -1.40 -15.97 19.10
C GLY A 98 -1.96 -16.64 17.85
N SER A 99 -2.76 -15.92 17.06
CA SER A 99 -3.37 -16.42 15.82
C SER A 99 -2.37 -16.54 14.68
N LEU A 100 -1.26 -15.78 14.76
CA LEU A 100 -0.16 -15.80 13.79
C LEU A 100 1.18 -15.88 14.51
N ASN A 101 2.07 -16.73 14.01
CA ASN A 101 3.45 -16.82 14.46
C ASN A 101 4.34 -15.75 13.80
N SER A 102 5.53 -15.52 14.35
CA SER A 102 6.47 -14.49 13.84
C SER A 102 6.83 -14.67 12.35
N ASP A 103 6.98 -15.91 11.88
CA ASP A 103 7.29 -16.21 10.47
C ASP A 103 6.10 -15.84 9.54
N GLU A 104 4.88 -16.08 10.00
CA GLU A 104 3.64 -15.79 9.27
C GLU A 104 3.41 -14.28 9.21
N ILE A 105 3.65 -13.58 10.33
CA ILE A 105 3.63 -12.12 10.42
C ILE A 105 4.67 -11.51 9.48
N TYR A 106 5.89 -12.06 9.45
CA TYR A 106 6.94 -11.62 8.54
C TYR A 106 6.51 -11.75 7.08
N LEU A 107 5.96 -12.91 6.70
CA LEU A 107 5.57 -13.16 5.31
C LEU A 107 4.42 -12.27 4.84
N ILE A 108 3.43 -12.03 5.73
CA ILE A 108 2.32 -11.10 5.45
C ILE A 108 2.86 -9.68 5.32
N ASN A 109 3.75 -9.23 6.22
CA ASN A 109 4.36 -7.90 6.11
C ASN A 109 5.17 -7.74 4.82
N LEU A 110 5.96 -8.76 4.46
CA LEU A 110 6.74 -8.75 3.23
C LEU A 110 5.85 -8.60 1.99
N PHE A 111 4.70 -9.28 1.98
CA PHE A 111 3.71 -9.12 0.93
C PHE A 111 3.19 -7.68 0.88
N LEU A 112 2.77 -7.14 2.02
CA LEU A 112 2.15 -5.81 2.10
C LEU A 112 3.11 -4.68 1.74
N VAL A 113 4.40 -4.79 2.09
CA VAL A 113 5.41 -3.79 1.67
C VAL A 113 5.47 -3.66 0.15
N ILE A 114 5.31 -4.78 -0.58
CA ILE A 114 5.34 -4.78 -2.05
C ILE A 114 3.97 -4.39 -2.64
N CYS A 115 2.89 -4.93 -2.05
CA CYS A 115 1.52 -4.77 -2.52
C CYS A 115 0.60 -4.35 -1.37
N HIS A 116 0.33 -3.05 -1.28
CA HIS A 116 -0.65 -2.46 -0.37
C HIS A 116 -1.40 -1.33 -1.06
N SER A 117 -2.53 -0.94 -0.48
CA SER A 117 -3.38 0.18 -0.91
C SER A 117 -3.78 0.15 -2.38
N VAL A 118 -4.15 -1.03 -2.89
CA VAL A 118 -4.52 -1.20 -4.31
C VAL A 118 -5.67 -0.28 -4.71
N VAL A 119 -6.64 -0.05 -3.82
CA VAL A 119 -7.78 0.85 -4.10
C VAL A 119 -7.33 2.31 -4.08
N GLU A 120 -6.68 2.75 -3.00
CA GLU A 120 -6.24 4.13 -2.81
C GLU A 120 -5.27 4.57 -3.91
N ASP A 121 -4.21 3.79 -4.15
CA ASP A 121 -3.21 4.09 -5.17
C ASP A 121 -3.86 4.21 -6.55
N THR A 122 -4.80 3.32 -6.88
CA THR A 122 -5.44 3.35 -8.19
C THR A 122 -6.27 4.62 -8.37
N ILE A 123 -7.03 5.03 -7.35
CA ILE A 123 -7.86 6.24 -7.43
C ILE A 123 -6.98 7.50 -7.53
N ILE A 124 -5.90 7.58 -6.73
CA ILE A 124 -4.98 8.71 -6.77
C ILE A 124 -4.33 8.83 -8.16
N TRP A 125 -3.79 7.73 -8.70
CA TRP A 125 -3.16 7.75 -10.02
C TRP A 125 -4.14 8.02 -11.15
N MET A 126 -5.38 7.52 -11.06
CA MET A 126 -6.43 7.83 -12.04
C MET A 126 -6.83 9.31 -11.98
N ALA A 127 -6.89 9.92 -10.79
CA ALA A 127 -7.13 11.36 -10.64
C ALA A 127 -6.00 12.20 -11.28
N LEU A 128 -4.77 11.68 -11.28
CA LEU A 128 -3.63 12.27 -12.00
C LEU A 128 -3.62 11.96 -13.51
N GLY A 129 -4.61 11.22 -14.02
CA GLY A 129 -4.72 10.86 -15.44
C GLY A 129 -3.86 9.67 -15.88
N ALA A 130 -3.31 8.89 -14.94
CA ALA A 130 -2.44 7.75 -15.24
C ALA A 130 -3.21 6.43 -15.28
N TYR A 131 -2.88 5.58 -16.27
CA TYR A 131 -3.37 4.20 -16.34
C TYR A 131 -2.44 3.25 -15.57
N ILE A 132 -2.80 2.95 -14.32
CA ILE A 132 -1.93 2.25 -13.34
C ILE A 132 -2.22 0.74 -13.21
N VAL A 133 -3.28 0.23 -13.83
CA VAL A 133 -3.68 -1.20 -13.73
C VAL A 133 -2.53 -2.17 -14.02
N PRO A 134 -1.69 -1.99 -15.08
CA PRO A 134 -0.58 -2.90 -15.33
C PRO A 134 0.47 -2.89 -14.21
N VAL A 135 0.69 -1.74 -13.59
CA VAL A 135 1.64 -1.59 -12.47
C VAL A 135 1.10 -2.31 -11.23
N GLN A 136 -0.20 -2.22 -10.95
CA GLN A 136 -0.82 -2.93 -9.83
C GLN A 136 -0.77 -4.45 -10.03
N ILE A 137 -0.98 -4.95 -11.25
CA ILE A 137 -0.81 -6.36 -11.58
C ILE A 137 0.65 -6.79 -11.38
N ALA A 138 1.61 -6.00 -11.88
CA ALA A 138 3.03 -6.28 -11.70
C ALA A 138 3.42 -6.33 -10.21
N ARG A 139 2.89 -5.41 -9.38
CA ARG A 139 3.09 -5.41 -7.92
C ARG A 139 2.53 -6.66 -7.26
N LEU A 140 1.32 -7.06 -7.63
CA LEU A 140 0.71 -8.29 -7.09
C LEU A 140 1.54 -9.52 -7.45
N LEU A 141 1.96 -9.65 -8.71
CA LEU A 141 2.80 -10.76 -9.16
C LEU A 141 4.18 -10.75 -8.48
N ALA A 142 4.80 -9.58 -8.34
CA ALA A 142 6.07 -9.43 -7.64
C ALA A 142 5.95 -9.82 -6.15
N ALA A 143 4.90 -9.38 -5.47
CA ALA A 143 4.64 -9.75 -4.08
C ALA A 143 4.46 -11.26 -3.93
N LEU A 144 3.66 -11.88 -4.80
CA LEU A 144 3.46 -13.33 -4.81
C LEU A 144 4.77 -14.09 -5.05
N LEU A 145 5.56 -13.67 -6.05
CA LEU A 145 6.83 -14.31 -6.38
C LEU A 145 7.83 -14.20 -5.22
N VAL A 146 8.03 -12.99 -4.67
CA VAL A 146 8.98 -12.74 -3.59
C VAL A 146 8.57 -13.49 -2.33
N CYS A 147 7.30 -13.44 -1.94
CA CYS A 147 6.80 -14.17 -0.78
C CYS A 147 6.85 -15.69 -1.00
N TYR A 148 6.60 -16.19 -2.20
CA TYR A 148 6.74 -17.62 -2.48
C TYR A 148 8.20 -18.08 -2.30
N ILE A 149 9.16 -17.34 -2.85
CA ILE A 149 10.59 -17.63 -2.69
C ILE A 149 10.99 -17.53 -1.21
N ALA A 150 10.56 -16.48 -0.51
CA ALA A 150 10.85 -16.27 0.90
C ALA A 150 10.27 -17.39 1.77
N SER A 151 9.01 -17.79 1.53
CA SER A 151 8.35 -18.90 2.23
C SER A 151 9.18 -20.19 2.10
N HIS A 152 9.66 -20.52 0.90
CA HIS A 152 10.50 -21.69 0.67
C HIS A 152 11.90 -21.59 1.29
N LEU A 153 12.51 -20.40 1.34
CA LEU A 153 13.79 -20.19 2.02
C LEU A 153 13.66 -20.28 3.54
N VAL A 154 12.62 -19.67 4.11
CA VAL A 154 12.34 -19.68 5.56
C VAL A 154 11.99 -21.10 6.03
N TYR A 155 11.24 -21.87 5.24
CA TYR A 155 10.92 -23.27 5.56
C TYR A 155 12.17 -24.16 5.65
N ARG A 156 13.22 -23.88 4.86
CA ARG A 156 14.51 -24.59 4.94
C ARG A 156 15.31 -24.26 6.21
N TYR A 157 15.09 -23.10 6.83
CA TYR A 157 15.78 -22.72 8.06
C TYR A 157 15.27 -23.51 9.28
N LYS A 158 13.95 -23.71 9.36
CA LYS A 158 13.29 -24.43 10.46
C LYS A 158 13.63 -25.93 10.53
N HIS A 159 13.97 -26.55 9.40
CA HIS A 159 14.42 -27.95 9.37
C HIS A 159 15.87 -28.16 9.82
N ARG A 160 16.68 -27.08 9.91
CA ARG A 160 18.08 -27.13 10.37
C ARG A 160 18.24 -26.83 11.85
N SER A 161 17.31 -26.11 12.48
CA SER A 161 17.37 -25.75 13.90
C SER A 161 16.92 -26.86 14.85
N HIS A 162 16.21 -27.89 14.37
CA HIS A 162 15.86 -29.08 15.15
C HIS A 162 16.90 -30.22 15.07
N LEU A 163 17.97 -30.07 14.29
CA LEU A 163 19.09 -31.04 14.19
C LEU A 163 20.35 -30.58 14.94
N GLY A 164 20.24 -29.52 15.77
CA GLY A 164 21.35 -28.93 16.52
C GLY A 164 21.16 -28.91 18.03
N VAL A 165 20.13 -29.58 18.55
CA VAL A 165 19.91 -29.78 19.99
C VAL A 165 19.48 -31.23 20.20
N GLU A 166 20.44 -32.15 20.09
CA GLU A 166 20.43 -33.44 20.81
C GLU A 166 21.70 -33.52 21.65
#